data_AF-A0A845SLU7-F1
#
_entry.id   AF-A0A845SLU7-F1
#
_cell.length_a   1.000
_cell.length_b   1.000
_cell.length_c   1.000
_cell.angle_alpha   90.00
_cell.angle_beta   90.00
_cell.angle_gamma   90.00
#
_symmetry.space_group_name_H-M   'P 1'
#
loop_
_entity.id
_entity.type
_entity.pdbx_description
1 polymer ?
#
loop_
_entity_poly.entity_id
_entity_poly.type
_entity_poly.pdbx_seq_one_letter_code
_entity_poly.pdbx_strand_id
1 'polypeptide(L)'
;MLSIPLNSASRSTPPPPPVLSETQRENVIEPTFTGVHNPQGIALASSIGASQKQPVKSARRARTDDRDKLRKIAMQQSRQYRLWAAHDRISMNLRTLRSLHEFNAVLGAIDRYCSTLSHKSACGLMDNYCCILRDRLLVKTSGSIFRIDEPHRPEALSRYSASIDLSDAQNPKVLFQALSAGHDAYMSILEGMATDGFNCRDIAEMHGIYEPGPIARIEMACVTSHAGKEARKGQNCQHLKKKYDLTNRHALLLLETISLLGPAWHDIQRGVDSQEIARKYGYATKSVMREMTQAARQYDSKTLAGGDKAVQVTDAVSGNGAATHRPGKRYAATPASAVPSRRLKPRQPHVSAE
;
A
#
# COMPACT_ATOMS: atom_id res chain seq x y z
N MET A 1 -13.55 -47.62 35.60
CA MET A 1 -14.08 -46.51 36.42
C MET A 1 -12.90 -45.84 37.11
N LEU A 2 -12.46 -44.69 36.62
CA LEU A 2 -11.37 -43.92 37.20
C LEU A 2 -11.89 -42.50 37.44
N SER A 3 -12.00 -42.13 38.73
CA SER A 3 -12.49 -40.84 39.20
C SER A 3 -11.35 -39.82 39.21
N ILE A 4 -11.54 -38.69 38.53
CA ILE A 4 -10.64 -37.53 38.54
C ILE A 4 -11.21 -36.51 39.54
N PRO A 5 -10.43 -35.98 40.50
CA PRO A 5 -10.92 -34.95 41.41
C PRO A 5 -10.93 -33.57 40.73
N LEU A 6 -12.08 -32.89 40.82
CA LEU A 6 -12.25 -31.50 40.43
C LEU A 6 -11.62 -30.60 41.50
N ASN A 7 -10.58 -29.87 41.11
CA ASN A 7 -9.93 -28.86 41.94
C ASN A 7 -10.69 -27.52 41.78
N SER A 8 -11.27 -27.03 42.87
CA SER A 8 -12.00 -25.77 42.96
C SER A 8 -11.03 -24.58 43.03
N ALA A 9 -10.82 -23.91 41.90
CA ALA A 9 -10.09 -22.65 41.85
C ALA A 9 -10.98 -21.51 42.40
N SER A 10 -10.58 -20.96 43.54
CA SER A 10 -11.12 -19.76 44.16
C SER A 10 -10.84 -18.53 43.27
N ARG A 11 -11.91 -17.86 42.83
CA ARG A 11 -11.83 -16.58 42.10
C ARG A 11 -11.50 -15.46 43.09
N SER A 12 -10.29 -14.92 43.02
CA SER A 12 -9.95 -13.64 43.66
C SER A 12 -10.54 -12.49 42.84
N THR A 13 -11.39 -11.68 43.46
CA THR A 13 -11.89 -10.44 42.89
C THR A 13 -10.78 -9.38 42.79
N PRO A 14 -10.68 -8.61 41.70
CA PRO A 14 -9.70 -7.55 41.56
C PRO A 14 -10.05 -6.35 42.46
N PRO A 15 -9.05 -5.63 42.99
CA PRO A 15 -9.29 -4.42 43.79
C PRO A 15 -9.81 -3.27 42.93
N PRO A 16 -10.62 -2.36 43.51
CA PRO A 16 -11.13 -1.19 42.81
C PRO A 16 -10.01 -0.17 42.51
N PRO A 17 -10.16 0.63 41.43
CA PRO A 17 -9.19 1.65 41.07
C PRO A 17 -9.16 2.83 42.08
N PRO A 18 -8.03 3.52 42.22
CA PRO A 18 -7.88 4.64 43.13
C PRO A 18 -8.71 5.85 42.68
N VAL A 19 -9.44 6.43 43.64
CA VAL A 19 -10.18 7.69 43.49
C VAL A 19 -9.17 8.85 43.45
N LEU A 20 -9.18 9.60 42.36
CA LEU A 20 -8.38 10.82 42.22
C LEU A 20 -9.09 11.99 42.93
N SER A 21 -8.34 12.71 43.77
CA SER A 21 -8.81 13.85 44.55
C SER A 21 -8.94 15.13 43.72
N GLU A 22 -9.95 15.92 44.06
CA GLU A 22 -10.54 17.05 43.35
C GLU A 22 -9.76 18.38 43.49
N THR A 23 -8.42 18.35 43.44
CA THR A 23 -7.58 19.53 43.72
C THR A 23 -6.53 19.83 42.65
N GLN A 24 -6.92 19.84 41.37
CA GLN A 24 -6.11 20.38 40.26
C GLN A 24 -6.97 21.06 39.17
N ARG A 25 -7.89 21.93 39.58
CA ARG A 25 -8.55 22.88 38.67
C ARG A 25 -8.39 24.28 39.23
N GLU A 26 -7.33 24.97 38.83
CA GLU A 26 -7.24 26.43 38.75
C GLU A 26 -5.84 26.80 38.26
N ASN A 27 -5.75 27.32 37.04
CA ASN A 27 -4.72 28.27 36.56
C ASN A 27 -4.98 28.52 35.06
N VAL A 28 -5.94 29.40 34.79
CA VAL A 28 -6.13 30.02 33.48
C VAL A 28 -5.58 31.44 33.58
N ILE A 29 -4.50 31.72 32.85
CA ILE A 29 -3.88 33.04 32.73
C ILE A 29 -4.36 33.66 31.42
N GLU A 30 -5.11 34.76 31.50
CA GLU A 30 -5.41 35.64 30.37
C GLU A 30 -4.22 36.57 30.08
N PRO A 31 -3.86 36.83 28.81
CA PRO A 31 -2.98 37.93 28.46
C PRO A 31 -3.79 39.14 27.99
N THR A 32 -3.72 40.20 28.78
CA THR A 32 -4.07 41.58 28.43
C THR A 32 -3.06 42.10 27.40
N PHE A 33 -3.53 42.64 26.27
CA PHE A 33 -2.66 43.35 25.32
C PHE A 33 -3.13 44.80 25.15
N THR A 34 -2.37 45.73 25.73
CA THR A 34 -2.50 47.19 25.59
C THR A 34 -1.76 47.68 24.36
N GLY A 35 -2.31 48.72 23.72
CA GLY A 35 -1.94 49.20 22.39
C GLY A 35 -0.67 50.04 22.28
N VAL A 36 -0.36 50.42 21.03
CA VAL A 36 0.58 51.48 20.67
C VAL A 36 0.00 52.29 19.51
N HIS A 37 -0.20 53.58 19.77
CA HIS A 37 -0.52 54.65 18.83
C HIS A 37 0.68 54.97 17.92
N ASN A 38 0.42 55.39 16.67
CA ASN A 38 1.30 56.30 15.95
C ASN A 38 0.49 57.21 14.99
N PRO A 39 0.52 58.55 15.14
CA PRO A 39 -0.15 59.49 14.24
C PRO A 39 0.83 60.42 13.51
N GLN A 40 0.86 60.39 12.18
CA GLN A 40 1.42 61.42 11.29
C GLN A 40 0.70 61.26 9.92
N GLY A 41 0.28 62.25 9.14
CA GLY A 41 0.34 63.70 9.21
C GLY A 41 -0.31 64.26 7.92
N ILE A 42 -1.21 65.22 8.13
CA ILE A 42 -1.72 66.32 7.28
C ILE A 42 -1.00 66.59 5.93
N ALA A 43 -1.77 66.79 4.85
CA ALA A 43 -1.60 67.93 3.92
C ALA A 43 -2.82 68.14 3.00
N LEU A 44 -3.47 69.29 3.19
CA LEU A 44 -4.44 69.92 2.29
C LEU A 44 -3.73 70.56 1.10
N ALA A 45 -4.34 70.51 -0.08
CA ALA A 45 -4.15 71.53 -1.10
C ALA A 45 -5.41 71.65 -1.97
N SER A 46 -6.17 72.71 -1.70
CA SER A 46 -7.21 73.25 -2.56
C SER A 46 -6.56 73.98 -3.74
N SER A 47 -7.00 73.70 -4.96
CA SER A 47 -6.84 74.64 -6.08
C SER A 47 -8.11 74.70 -6.90
N ILE A 48 -8.81 75.82 -6.74
CA ILE A 48 -9.95 76.27 -7.54
C ILE A 48 -9.40 76.81 -8.86
N GLY A 49 -10.06 76.46 -9.97
CA GLY A 49 -10.05 77.29 -11.18
C GLY A 49 -9.60 76.56 -12.45
N ALA A 50 -10.56 76.16 -13.27
CA ALA A 50 -10.63 76.58 -14.68
C ALA A 50 -11.84 75.90 -15.35
N SER A 51 -12.79 76.74 -15.73
CA SER A 51 -13.93 76.45 -16.58
C SER A 51 -13.45 75.89 -17.92
N GLN A 52 -13.69 74.59 -18.16
CA GLN A 52 -13.58 73.99 -19.48
C GLN A 52 -14.92 73.32 -19.80
N LYS A 53 -15.71 73.95 -20.68
CA LYS A 53 -16.94 73.37 -21.25
C LYS A 53 -16.57 72.13 -22.06
N GLN A 54 -16.53 70.98 -21.41
CA GLN A 54 -16.37 69.69 -22.07
C GLN A 54 -17.70 69.22 -22.70
N PRO A 55 -17.64 68.50 -23.84
CA PRO A 55 -18.81 68.16 -24.63
C PRO A 55 -19.71 67.16 -23.87
N VAL A 56 -20.92 67.58 -23.51
CA VAL A 56 -21.95 66.84 -22.75
C VAL A 56 -22.34 65.47 -23.38
N LYS A 57 -21.87 65.16 -24.59
CA LYS A 57 -22.12 63.89 -25.28
C LYS A 57 -21.21 62.72 -24.82
N SER A 58 -20.05 62.97 -24.21
CA SER A 58 -19.16 61.91 -23.70
C SER A 58 -19.56 61.39 -22.31
N ALA A 59 -20.13 62.25 -21.45
CA ALA A 59 -20.59 61.86 -20.10
C ALA A 59 -21.79 60.89 -20.12
N ARG A 60 -22.61 60.91 -21.18
CA ARG A 60 -23.76 60.01 -21.31
C ARG A 60 -23.36 58.56 -21.64
N ARG A 61 -22.24 58.35 -22.37
CA ARG A 61 -21.69 57.01 -22.69
C ARG A 61 -20.97 56.38 -21.49
N ALA A 62 -20.23 57.19 -20.71
CA ALA A 62 -19.60 56.69 -19.48
C ALA A 62 -20.63 56.18 -18.46
N ARG A 63 -21.79 56.84 -18.35
CA ARG A 63 -22.88 56.42 -17.45
C ARG A 63 -23.59 55.13 -17.87
N THR A 64 -23.62 54.80 -19.17
CA THR A 64 -24.22 53.54 -19.64
C THR A 64 -23.30 52.36 -19.38
N ASP A 65 -21.98 52.54 -19.55
CA ASP A 65 -21.00 51.48 -19.31
C ASP A 65 -20.93 51.08 -17.84
N ASP A 66 -21.02 52.05 -16.92
CA ASP A 66 -21.05 51.75 -15.49
C ASP A 66 -22.37 51.10 -15.07
N ARG A 67 -23.50 51.45 -15.71
CA ARG A 67 -24.78 50.79 -15.45
C ARG A 67 -24.77 49.33 -15.89
N ASP A 68 -24.13 49.01 -17.01
CA ASP A 68 -23.99 47.64 -17.48
C ASP A 68 -23.02 46.82 -16.63
N LYS A 69 -21.93 47.43 -16.13
CA LYS A 69 -21.04 46.79 -15.14
C LYS A 69 -21.78 46.48 -13.84
N LEU A 70 -22.53 47.45 -13.29
CA LEU A 70 -23.33 47.25 -12.08
C LEU A 70 -24.41 46.17 -12.29
N ARG A 71 -25.03 46.11 -13.48
CA ARG A 71 -25.99 45.05 -13.83
C ARG A 71 -25.32 43.67 -13.88
N LYS A 72 -24.09 43.57 -14.41
CA LYS A 72 -23.32 42.31 -14.41
C LYS A 72 -22.96 41.86 -12.99
N ILE A 73 -22.54 42.80 -12.13
CA ILE A 73 -22.23 42.51 -10.72
C ILE A 73 -23.49 42.05 -9.98
N ALA A 74 -24.63 42.74 -10.15
CA ALA A 74 -25.89 42.36 -9.53
C ALA A 74 -26.39 40.99 -10.03
N MET A 75 -26.23 40.67 -11.31
CA MET A 75 -26.54 39.35 -11.86
C MET A 75 -25.63 38.26 -11.27
N GLN A 76 -24.34 38.54 -11.09
CA GLN A 76 -23.39 37.61 -10.48
C GLN A 76 -23.71 37.36 -8.99
N GLN A 77 -24.01 38.40 -8.23
CA GLN A 77 -24.43 38.28 -6.82
C GLN A 77 -25.76 37.54 -6.69
N SER A 78 -26.74 37.84 -7.54
CA SER A 78 -28.01 37.10 -7.57
C SER A 78 -27.82 35.62 -7.94
N ARG A 79 -26.85 35.31 -8.81
CA ARG A 79 -26.47 33.92 -9.10
C ARG A 79 -25.85 33.27 -7.86
N GLN A 80 -24.91 33.91 -7.19
CA GLN A 80 -24.29 33.38 -5.96
C GLN A 80 -25.31 33.16 -4.84
N TYR A 81 -26.25 34.08 -4.64
CA TYR A 81 -27.30 33.93 -3.63
C TYR A 81 -28.23 32.75 -3.93
N ARG A 82 -28.56 32.51 -5.20
CA ARG A 82 -29.33 31.32 -5.62
C ARG A 82 -28.55 30.02 -5.42
N LEU A 83 -27.24 30.02 -5.64
CA LEU A 83 -26.38 28.86 -5.34
C LEU A 83 -26.36 28.57 -3.84
N TRP A 84 -26.22 29.61 -3.01
CA TRP A 84 -26.18 29.50 -1.56
C TRP A 84 -27.52 29.02 -0.99
N ALA A 85 -28.64 29.58 -1.43
CA ALA A 85 -29.97 29.12 -1.02
C ALA A 85 -30.29 27.68 -1.47
N ALA A 86 -29.80 27.26 -2.64
CA ALA A 86 -29.92 25.87 -3.09
C ALA A 86 -29.07 24.92 -2.23
N HIS A 87 -27.84 25.32 -1.89
CA HIS A 87 -26.97 24.58 -1.00
C HIS A 87 -27.60 24.38 0.38
N ASP A 88 -28.20 25.43 0.96
CA ASP A 88 -28.85 25.34 2.27
C ASP A 88 -30.08 24.44 2.25
N ARG A 89 -30.90 24.50 1.19
CA ARG A 89 -32.04 23.60 1.01
C ARG A 89 -31.62 22.14 0.88
N ILE A 90 -30.60 21.85 0.09
CA ILE A 90 -30.09 20.49 -0.06
C ILE A 90 -29.46 20.01 1.26
N SER A 91 -28.71 20.87 1.95
CA SER A 91 -28.12 20.56 3.25
C SER A 91 -29.17 20.27 4.33
N MET A 92 -30.26 21.05 4.39
CA MET A 92 -31.37 20.77 5.31
C MET A 92 -32.08 19.47 4.95
N ASN A 93 -32.37 19.23 3.66
CA ASN A 93 -33.03 18.01 3.22
C ASN A 93 -32.18 16.76 3.52
N LEU A 94 -30.87 16.82 3.30
CA LEU A 94 -29.94 15.72 3.59
C LEU A 94 -29.95 15.33 5.08
N ARG A 95 -30.15 16.29 5.99
CA ARG A 95 -30.25 16.01 7.44
C ARG A 95 -31.54 15.27 7.81
N THR A 96 -32.60 15.42 7.03
CA THR A 96 -33.94 14.88 7.36
C THR A 96 -34.31 13.58 6.63
N LEU A 97 -33.47 13.08 5.71
CA LEU A 97 -33.79 11.87 4.93
C LEU A 97 -33.87 10.62 5.82
N ARG A 98 -34.97 9.89 5.69
CA ARG A 98 -35.26 8.64 6.44
C ARG A 98 -35.26 7.40 5.56
N SER A 99 -35.33 7.54 4.22
CA SER A 99 -35.41 6.39 3.30
C SER A 99 -34.45 6.47 2.10
N LEU A 100 -34.16 5.31 1.52
CA LEU A 100 -33.31 5.17 0.33
C LEU A 100 -33.94 5.85 -0.91
N HIS A 101 -35.26 5.85 -1.01
CA HIS A 101 -35.97 6.50 -2.10
C HIS A 101 -35.81 8.03 -2.05
N GLU A 102 -35.92 8.63 -0.86
CA GLU A 102 -35.68 10.07 -0.65
C GLU A 102 -34.22 10.44 -0.96
N PHE A 103 -33.27 9.58 -0.59
CA PHE A 103 -31.85 9.78 -0.90
C PHE A 103 -31.58 9.76 -2.41
N ASN A 104 -32.12 8.78 -3.14
CA ASN A 104 -31.97 8.71 -4.59
C ASN A 104 -32.66 9.88 -5.31
N ALA A 105 -33.79 10.37 -4.78
CA ALA A 105 -34.44 11.57 -5.28
C ALA A 105 -33.56 12.83 -5.08
N VAL A 106 -32.87 12.94 -3.95
CA VAL A 106 -31.90 14.03 -3.68
C VAL A 106 -30.67 13.92 -4.58
N LEU A 107 -30.12 12.72 -4.80
CA LEU A 107 -29.02 12.52 -5.74
C LEU A 107 -29.41 12.90 -7.17
N GLY A 108 -30.61 12.50 -7.63
CA GLY A 108 -31.12 12.91 -8.93
C GLY A 108 -31.35 14.43 -9.05
N ALA A 109 -31.71 15.11 -7.95
CA ALA A 109 -31.81 16.56 -7.92
C ALA A 109 -30.43 17.24 -7.98
N ILE A 110 -29.43 16.69 -7.29
CA ILE A 110 -28.03 17.17 -7.33
C ILE A 110 -27.45 16.98 -8.73
N ASP A 111 -27.67 15.83 -9.37
CA ASP A 111 -27.15 15.54 -10.72
C ASP A 111 -27.72 16.49 -11.78
N ARG A 112 -29.05 16.71 -11.75
CA ARG A 112 -29.71 17.72 -12.58
C ARG A 112 -29.18 19.12 -12.32
N TYR A 113 -28.87 19.45 -11.08
CA TYR A 113 -28.32 20.75 -10.72
C TYR A 113 -26.88 20.93 -11.20
N CYS A 114 -26.01 19.93 -10.99
CA CYS A 114 -24.64 19.91 -11.48
C CYS A 114 -24.56 20.02 -12.99
N SER A 115 -25.51 19.43 -13.72
CA SER A 115 -25.63 19.54 -15.17
C SER A 115 -25.88 20.98 -15.67
N THR A 116 -26.35 21.89 -14.79
CA THR A 116 -26.54 23.32 -15.11
C THR A 116 -25.35 24.21 -14.74
N LEU A 117 -24.34 23.66 -14.06
CA LEU A 117 -23.15 24.39 -13.61
C LEU A 117 -22.00 24.25 -14.61
N SER A 118 -21.10 25.23 -14.63
CA SER A 118 -19.82 25.08 -15.34
C SER A 118 -18.99 23.98 -14.69
N HIS A 119 -18.22 23.23 -15.49
CA HIS A 119 -17.44 22.07 -15.03
C HIS A 119 -16.63 22.34 -13.75
N LYS A 120 -15.95 23.50 -13.66
CA LYS A 120 -15.14 23.89 -12.50
C LYS A 120 -15.97 24.10 -11.22
N SER A 121 -17.20 24.61 -11.35
CA SER A 121 -18.12 24.79 -10.22
C SER A 121 -18.80 23.47 -9.82
N ALA A 122 -19.06 22.58 -10.77
CA ALA A 122 -19.61 21.26 -10.49
C ALA A 122 -18.61 20.39 -9.71
N CYS A 123 -17.31 20.43 -10.05
CA CYS A 123 -16.26 19.72 -9.31
C CYS A 123 -16.18 20.18 -7.84
N GLY A 124 -16.11 21.50 -7.59
CA GLY A 124 -16.02 22.02 -6.22
C GLY A 124 -17.29 21.76 -5.38
N LEU A 125 -18.46 21.71 -6.01
CA LEU A 125 -19.70 21.32 -5.35
C LEU A 125 -19.68 19.82 -4.96
N MET A 126 -19.23 18.96 -5.87
CA MET A 126 -19.11 17.51 -5.61
C MET A 126 -18.09 17.20 -4.51
N ASP A 127 -16.97 17.92 -4.45
CA ASP A 127 -15.98 17.74 -3.38
C ASP A 127 -16.57 18.05 -1.99
N ASN A 128 -17.39 19.10 -1.89
CA ASN A 128 -18.10 19.45 -0.66
C ASN A 128 -19.23 18.45 -0.32
N TYR A 129 -19.97 17.95 -1.30
CA TYR A 129 -20.99 16.92 -1.08
C TYR A 129 -20.40 15.57 -0.68
N CYS A 130 -19.26 15.18 -1.24
CA CYS A 130 -18.52 14.01 -0.79
C CYS A 130 -18.09 14.14 0.67
N CYS A 131 -17.88 15.36 1.18
CA CYS A 131 -17.62 15.60 2.60
C CYS A 131 -18.86 15.45 3.49
N ILE A 132 -20.07 15.80 3.00
CA ILE A 132 -21.32 15.60 3.74
C ILE A 132 -21.77 14.13 3.71
N LEU A 133 -21.56 13.43 2.59
CA LEU A 133 -21.80 11.99 2.47
C LEU A 133 -20.78 11.17 3.27
N ARG A 134 -19.60 11.73 3.60
CA ARG A 134 -18.60 11.12 4.49
C ARG A 134 -19.08 10.96 5.94
N ASP A 135 -19.95 11.85 6.43
CA ASP A 135 -20.59 11.68 7.75
C ASP A 135 -21.64 10.55 7.75
N ARG A 136 -22.03 10.06 6.57
CA ARG A 136 -22.87 8.86 6.40
C ARG A 136 -22.13 7.81 5.57
N LEU A 137 -21.05 7.25 6.12
CA LEU A 137 -20.60 5.87 5.89
C LEU A 137 -20.56 5.38 4.42
N LEU A 138 -20.20 6.24 3.46
CA LEU A 138 -20.05 5.86 2.05
C LEU A 138 -18.58 5.99 1.60
N VAL A 139 -18.00 4.91 1.06
CA VAL A 139 -16.63 4.89 0.48
C VAL A 139 -16.72 4.79 -1.04
N LYS A 140 -16.00 5.67 -1.76
CA LYS A 140 -15.92 5.63 -3.23
C LYS A 140 -14.52 5.22 -3.67
N THR A 141 -14.41 4.20 -4.51
CA THR A 141 -13.16 3.80 -5.20
C THR A 141 -13.43 3.63 -6.68
N SER A 142 -12.59 4.23 -7.53
CA SER A 142 -12.38 3.89 -8.96
C SER A 142 -13.61 3.36 -9.74
N GLY A 143 -14.77 4.01 -9.57
CA GLY A 143 -16.02 3.70 -10.29
C GLY A 143 -17.21 3.21 -9.44
N SER A 144 -17.02 2.86 -8.17
CA SER A 144 -18.06 2.29 -7.30
C SER A 144 -18.18 3.01 -5.96
N ILE A 145 -19.39 3.04 -5.39
CA ILE A 145 -19.70 3.61 -4.08
C ILE A 145 -20.25 2.49 -3.19
N PHE A 146 -19.67 2.31 -2.00
CA PHE A 146 -20.02 1.27 -1.03
C PHE A 146 -20.59 1.88 0.25
N ARG A 147 -21.67 1.31 0.80
CA ARG A 147 -22.22 1.64 2.13
C ARG A 147 -21.53 0.81 3.21
N ILE A 148 -21.01 1.45 4.26
CA ILE A 148 -20.37 0.77 5.39
C ILE A 148 -21.42 0.14 6.33
N ASP A 149 -22.68 0.58 6.24
CA ASP A 149 -23.85 0.10 6.99
C ASP A 149 -24.54 -1.14 6.36
N GLU A 150 -23.93 -1.80 5.38
CA GLU A 150 -24.43 -3.06 4.80
C GLU A 150 -24.14 -4.28 5.72
N PRO A 151 -25.05 -5.29 5.79
CA PRO A 151 -24.82 -6.54 6.53
C PRO A 151 -23.61 -7.35 6.03
N HIS A 152 -23.01 -6.95 4.90
CA HIS A 152 -21.80 -7.52 4.32
C HIS A 152 -20.55 -6.63 4.52
N ARG A 153 -20.55 -5.76 5.55
CA ARG A 153 -19.43 -4.86 5.89
C ARG A 153 -18.04 -5.52 5.79
N PRO A 154 -17.79 -6.73 6.33
CA PRO A 154 -16.48 -7.38 6.19
C PRO A 154 -16.09 -7.69 4.74
N GLU A 155 -17.06 -8.07 3.90
CA GLU A 155 -16.84 -8.41 2.49
C GLU A 155 -16.63 -7.15 1.63
N ALA A 156 -17.38 -6.08 1.89
CA ALA A 156 -17.17 -4.79 1.24
C ALA A 156 -15.80 -4.19 1.58
N LEU A 157 -15.36 -4.31 2.84
CA LEU A 157 -14.04 -3.87 3.29
C LEU A 157 -12.91 -4.75 2.75
N SER A 158 -13.14 -6.05 2.61
CA SER A 158 -12.20 -6.97 1.93
C SER A 158 -12.01 -6.57 0.46
N ARG A 159 -13.10 -6.29 -0.27
CA ARG A 159 -13.04 -5.79 -1.66
C ARG A 159 -12.37 -4.41 -1.76
N TYR A 160 -12.61 -3.54 -0.77
CA TYR A 160 -11.93 -2.25 -0.66
C TYR A 160 -10.42 -2.42 -0.42
N SER A 161 -10.01 -3.29 0.52
CA SER A 161 -8.59 -3.59 0.77
C SER A 161 -7.88 -4.16 -0.45
N ALA A 162 -8.60 -4.91 -1.30
CA ALA A 162 -8.07 -5.45 -2.54
C ALA A 162 -7.97 -4.41 -3.69
N SER A 163 -8.62 -3.25 -3.55
CA SER A 163 -8.67 -2.21 -4.60
C SER A 163 -7.99 -0.89 -4.21
N ILE A 164 -7.47 -0.79 -2.98
CA ILE A 164 -6.67 0.35 -2.53
C ILE A 164 -5.34 0.35 -3.30
N ASP A 165 -5.10 1.42 -4.06
CA ASP A 165 -3.79 1.68 -4.63
C ASP A 165 -2.78 1.91 -3.50
N LEU A 166 -1.54 1.46 -3.69
CA LEU A 166 -0.47 1.55 -2.69
C LEU A 166 -0.20 2.95 -2.15
N SER A 167 -0.40 3.99 -2.95
CA SER A 167 -0.28 5.38 -2.49
C SER A 167 -1.29 5.70 -1.38
N ASP A 168 -2.44 5.03 -1.41
CA ASP A 168 -3.51 5.18 -0.43
C ASP A 168 -3.32 4.27 0.79
N ALA A 169 -2.56 3.17 0.70
CA ALA A 169 -2.22 2.33 1.85
C ALA A 169 -1.35 3.06 2.90
N GLN A 170 -0.53 4.01 2.45
CA GLN A 170 0.23 4.92 3.32
C GLN A 170 -0.63 6.09 3.86
N ASN A 171 -1.87 6.24 3.38
CA ASN A 171 -2.73 7.32 3.81
C ASN A 171 -3.29 7.02 5.21
N PRO A 172 -2.99 7.85 6.23
CA PRO A 172 -3.44 7.60 7.60
C PRO A 172 -4.97 7.53 7.72
N LYS A 173 -5.71 8.15 6.79
CA LYS A 173 -7.19 8.07 6.76
C LYS A 173 -7.69 6.66 6.39
N VAL A 174 -7.03 6.00 5.45
CA VAL A 174 -7.39 4.64 5.02
C VAL A 174 -7.09 3.65 6.13
N LEU A 175 -5.94 3.80 6.79
CA LEU A 175 -5.57 2.96 7.93
C LEU A 175 -6.52 3.13 9.11
N PHE A 176 -6.93 4.36 9.42
CA PHE A 176 -7.92 4.62 10.47
C PHE A 176 -9.28 3.99 10.15
N GLN A 177 -9.72 4.05 8.88
CA GLN A 177 -10.93 3.38 8.44
C GLN A 177 -10.83 1.85 8.56
N ALA A 178 -9.68 1.28 8.19
CA ALA A 178 -9.41 -0.15 8.31
C ALA A 178 -9.38 -0.62 9.77
N LEU A 179 -8.76 0.15 10.66
CA LEU A 179 -8.78 -0.12 12.11
C LEU A 179 -10.21 -0.07 12.67
N SER A 180 -11.00 0.91 12.24
CA SER A 180 -12.42 1.05 12.62
C SER A 180 -13.30 -0.09 12.06
N ALA A 181 -12.83 -0.72 10.99
CA ALA A 181 -13.44 -1.87 10.33
C ALA A 181 -13.12 -3.20 11.02
N GLY A 182 -12.01 -3.26 11.76
CA GLY A 182 -11.58 -4.43 12.54
C GLY A 182 -10.11 -4.78 12.29
N HIS A 183 -9.54 -5.53 13.23
CA HIS A 183 -8.13 -5.92 13.19
C HIS A 183 -7.77 -6.68 11.89
N ASP A 184 -8.66 -7.56 11.41
CA ASP A 184 -8.38 -8.34 10.20
C ASP A 184 -8.31 -7.49 8.93
N ALA A 185 -9.19 -6.50 8.78
CA ALA A 185 -9.15 -5.58 7.64
C ALA A 185 -7.86 -4.76 7.61
N TYR A 186 -7.41 -4.33 8.80
CA TYR A 186 -6.13 -3.66 8.96
C TYR A 186 -4.96 -4.58 8.58
N MET A 187 -4.95 -5.82 9.08
CA MET A 187 -3.90 -6.79 8.75
C MET A 187 -3.85 -7.12 7.25
N SER A 188 -4.99 -7.19 6.55
CA SER A 188 -5.01 -7.42 5.11
C SER A 188 -4.32 -6.32 4.30
N ILE A 189 -4.40 -5.05 4.75
CA ILE A 189 -3.69 -3.95 4.08
C ILE A 189 -2.17 -4.10 4.27
N LEU A 190 -1.73 -4.44 5.48
CA LEU A 190 -0.30 -4.63 5.78
C LEU A 190 0.28 -5.84 5.04
N GLU A 191 -0.49 -6.94 4.97
CA GLU A 191 -0.14 -8.10 4.15
C GLU A 191 -0.04 -7.69 2.68
N GLY A 192 -0.97 -6.85 2.18
CA GLY A 192 -0.90 -6.24 0.85
C GLY A 192 0.43 -5.51 0.59
N MET A 193 0.81 -4.60 1.49
CA MET A 193 2.08 -3.87 1.40
C MET A 193 3.29 -4.81 1.38
N ALA A 194 3.30 -5.84 2.23
CA ALA A 194 4.35 -6.86 2.20
C ALA A 194 4.35 -7.65 0.88
N THR A 195 3.16 -7.93 0.32
CA THR A 195 3.02 -8.59 -0.97
C THR A 195 3.48 -7.74 -2.15
N ASP A 196 3.62 -6.43 -1.98
CA ASP A 196 4.17 -5.51 -2.97
C ASP A 196 5.68 -5.30 -2.84
N GLY A 197 6.32 -6.03 -1.91
CA GLY A 197 7.78 -6.08 -1.79
C GLY A 197 8.37 -5.04 -0.83
N PHE A 198 7.55 -4.35 -0.04
CA PHE A 198 8.04 -3.50 1.04
C PHE A 198 8.73 -4.35 2.11
N ASN A 199 9.73 -3.76 2.77
CA ASN A 199 10.44 -4.41 3.86
C ASN A 199 9.49 -4.58 5.07
N CYS A 200 9.49 -5.77 5.68
CA CYS A 200 8.56 -6.11 6.77
C CYS A 200 8.79 -5.24 8.01
N ARG A 201 10.05 -4.90 8.29
CA ARG A 201 10.43 -4.03 9.41
C ARG A 201 9.97 -2.60 9.18
N ASP A 202 10.15 -2.07 7.96
CA ASP A 202 9.70 -0.72 7.62
C ASP A 202 8.17 -0.60 7.76
N ILE A 203 7.42 -1.61 7.33
CA ILE A 203 5.97 -1.68 7.54
C ILE A 203 5.66 -1.68 9.05
N ALA A 204 6.30 -2.55 9.83
CA ALA A 204 6.05 -2.65 11.27
C ALA A 204 6.35 -1.32 12.00
N GLU A 205 7.48 -0.68 11.71
CA GLU A 205 7.88 0.60 12.31
C GLU A 205 6.96 1.75 11.89
N MET A 206 6.63 1.85 10.59
CA MET A 206 5.73 2.89 10.07
C MET A 206 4.33 2.84 10.72
N HIS A 207 3.89 1.63 11.07
CA HIS A 207 2.57 1.38 11.63
C HIS A 207 2.56 1.17 13.15
N GLY A 208 3.71 1.32 13.82
CA GLY A 208 3.83 1.17 15.27
C GLY A 208 3.50 -0.24 15.78
N ILE A 209 3.80 -1.27 14.99
CA ILE A 209 3.48 -2.67 15.30
C ILE A 209 4.70 -3.33 15.92
N TYR A 210 4.60 -3.65 17.21
CA TYR A 210 5.69 -4.30 17.97
C TYR A 210 5.32 -5.71 18.42
N GLU A 211 4.06 -6.11 18.25
CA GLU A 211 3.62 -7.43 18.66
C GLU A 211 4.13 -8.52 17.69
N PRO A 212 4.65 -9.64 18.20
CA PRO A 212 5.25 -10.68 17.36
C PRO A 212 4.25 -11.38 16.44
N GLY A 213 2.96 -11.44 16.81
CA GLY A 213 1.91 -12.09 16.01
C GLY A 213 1.65 -11.38 14.68
N PRO A 214 1.28 -10.09 14.68
CA PRO A 214 1.14 -9.29 13.47
C PRO A 214 2.40 -9.26 12.59
N ILE A 215 3.59 -9.10 13.19
CA ILE A 215 4.87 -9.13 12.45
C ILE A 215 5.04 -10.47 11.74
N ALA A 216 4.74 -11.59 12.41
CA ALA A 216 4.80 -12.92 11.80
C ALA A 216 3.88 -13.04 10.57
N ARG A 217 2.67 -12.47 10.61
CA ARG A 217 1.74 -12.49 9.48
C ARG A 217 2.28 -11.70 8.28
N ILE A 218 2.81 -10.50 8.52
CA ILE A 218 3.43 -9.64 7.50
C ILE A 218 4.61 -10.37 6.84
N GLU A 219 5.50 -10.96 7.63
CA GLU A 219 6.65 -11.71 7.12
C GLU A 219 6.23 -12.95 6.32
N MET A 220 5.21 -13.68 6.77
CA MET A 220 4.67 -14.82 6.03
C MET A 220 4.09 -14.38 4.67
N ALA A 221 3.37 -13.25 4.62
CA ALA A 221 2.86 -12.69 3.37
C ALA A 221 3.99 -12.24 2.42
N CYS A 222 5.07 -11.65 2.95
CA CYS A 222 6.26 -11.32 2.17
C CYS A 222 6.91 -12.57 1.55
N VAL A 223 7.02 -13.65 2.32
CA VAL A 223 7.61 -14.93 1.87
C VAL A 223 6.74 -15.63 0.82
N THR A 224 5.41 -15.64 0.96
CA THR A 224 4.53 -16.25 -0.04
C THR A 224 4.49 -15.48 -1.36
N SER A 225 4.94 -14.22 -1.37
CA SER A 225 4.93 -13.31 -2.52
C SER A 225 6.35 -13.05 -3.08
N HIS A 226 6.95 -11.90 -2.79
CA HIS A 226 8.19 -11.42 -3.41
C HIS A 226 9.42 -12.24 -3.02
N ALA A 227 9.63 -12.45 -1.72
CA ALA A 227 10.80 -13.20 -1.25
C ALA A 227 10.75 -14.65 -1.74
N GLY A 228 9.57 -15.28 -1.75
CA GLY A 228 9.38 -16.62 -2.31
C GLY A 228 9.62 -16.69 -3.82
N LYS A 229 9.16 -15.69 -4.59
CA LYS A 229 9.46 -15.60 -6.03
C LYS A 229 10.96 -15.50 -6.29
N GLU A 230 11.69 -14.72 -5.51
CA GLU A 230 13.16 -14.61 -5.62
C GLU A 230 13.86 -15.91 -5.20
N ALA A 231 13.39 -16.57 -4.14
CA ALA A 231 13.90 -17.86 -3.71
C ALA A 231 13.73 -18.94 -4.80
N ARG A 232 12.59 -18.97 -5.49
CA ARG A 232 12.35 -19.86 -6.65
C ARG A 232 13.26 -19.55 -7.84
N LYS A 233 13.77 -18.32 -7.94
CA LYS A 233 14.80 -17.95 -8.94
C LYS A 233 16.21 -18.37 -8.51
N GLY A 234 16.36 -18.97 -7.33
CA GLY A 234 17.64 -19.48 -6.82
C GLY A 234 18.46 -18.44 -6.07
N GLN A 235 17.84 -17.35 -5.62
CA GLN A 235 18.50 -16.41 -4.72
C GLN A 235 18.78 -17.06 -3.36
N ASN A 236 19.88 -16.65 -2.73
CA ASN A 236 20.30 -17.19 -1.45
C ASN A 236 19.35 -16.75 -0.31
N CYS A 237 18.80 -17.69 0.45
CA CYS A 237 17.85 -17.45 1.53
C CYS A 237 18.39 -16.54 2.64
N GLN A 238 19.69 -16.57 2.95
CA GLN A 238 20.29 -15.65 3.94
C GLN A 238 20.36 -14.22 3.42
N HIS A 239 20.57 -14.05 2.11
CA HIS A 239 20.50 -12.73 1.49
C HIS A 239 19.07 -12.19 1.52
N LEU A 240 18.09 -13.02 1.14
CA LEU A 240 16.67 -12.65 1.17
C LEU A 240 16.19 -12.33 2.60
N LYS A 241 16.61 -13.12 3.60
CA LYS A 241 16.36 -12.85 5.01
C LYS A 241 16.76 -11.43 5.40
N LYS A 242 17.97 -11.00 5.01
CA LYS A 242 18.47 -9.65 5.30
C LYS A 242 17.79 -8.57 4.47
N LYS A 243 17.50 -8.86 3.19
CA LYS A 243 16.87 -7.90 2.28
C LYS A 243 15.46 -7.50 2.71
N TYR A 244 14.69 -8.46 3.21
CA TYR A 244 13.30 -8.27 3.64
C TYR A 244 13.12 -8.21 5.17
N ASP A 245 14.23 -8.20 5.92
CA ASP A 245 14.28 -8.24 7.39
C ASP A 245 13.38 -9.29 8.04
N LEU A 246 13.49 -10.54 7.57
CA LEU A 246 12.71 -11.66 8.09
C LEU A 246 13.30 -12.17 9.42
N THR A 247 12.54 -12.05 10.49
CA THR A 247 12.94 -12.44 11.85
C THR A 247 12.21 -13.69 12.34
N ASN A 248 10.99 -13.93 11.88
CA ASN A 248 10.14 -15.02 12.28
C ASN A 248 10.65 -16.37 11.74
N ARG A 249 10.77 -17.34 12.66
CA ARG A 249 11.27 -18.68 12.35
C ARG A 249 10.40 -19.43 11.33
N HIS A 250 9.07 -19.28 11.38
CA HIS A 250 8.17 -19.94 10.44
C HIS A 250 8.27 -19.36 9.04
N ALA A 251 8.41 -18.03 8.91
CA ALA A 251 8.64 -17.37 7.63
C ALA A 251 9.97 -17.81 6.99
N LEU A 252 11.04 -17.90 7.79
CA LEU A 252 12.33 -18.41 7.32
C LEU A 252 12.28 -19.87 6.88
N LEU A 253 11.60 -20.73 7.65
CA LEU A 253 11.40 -22.13 7.29
C LEU A 253 10.65 -22.23 5.94
N LEU A 254 9.56 -21.48 5.79
CA LEU A 254 8.79 -21.45 4.55
C LEU A 254 9.63 -20.98 3.35
N LEU A 255 10.46 -19.95 3.54
CA LEU A 255 11.35 -19.43 2.51
C LEU A 255 12.36 -20.49 2.04
N GLU A 256 12.97 -21.19 2.99
CA GLU A 256 13.93 -22.28 2.69
C GLU A 256 13.22 -23.46 2.00
N THR A 257 12.03 -23.84 2.43
CA THR A 257 11.22 -24.89 1.77
C THR A 257 10.85 -24.49 0.33
N ILE A 258 10.43 -23.25 0.09
CA ILE A 258 10.13 -22.76 -1.28
C ILE A 258 11.37 -22.80 -2.17
N SER A 259 12.54 -22.43 -1.63
CA SER A 259 13.81 -22.52 -2.35
C SER A 259 14.19 -23.97 -2.68
N LEU A 260 14.02 -24.88 -1.71
CA LEU A 260 14.31 -26.31 -1.85
C LEU A 260 13.51 -26.94 -2.99
N LEU A 261 12.21 -26.62 -3.08
CA LEU A 261 11.30 -27.09 -4.13
C LEU A 261 11.55 -26.47 -5.51
N GLY A 262 12.44 -25.48 -5.61
CA GLY A 262 12.79 -24.80 -6.85
C GLY A 262 14.13 -25.29 -7.43
N PRO A 263 15.11 -24.40 -7.69
CA PRO A 263 16.34 -24.75 -8.38
C PRO A 263 17.25 -25.68 -7.58
N ALA A 264 17.16 -25.67 -6.24
CA ALA A 264 17.89 -26.61 -5.41
C ALA A 264 17.47 -28.06 -5.68
N TRP A 265 16.18 -28.31 -5.93
CA TRP A 265 15.69 -29.64 -6.33
C TRP A 265 16.40 -30.15 -7.59
N HIS A 266 16.61 -29.29 -8.59
CA HIS A 266 17.33 -29.67 -9.79
C HIS A 266 18.81 -29.99 -9.54
N ASP A 267 19.45 -29.30 -8.61
CA ASP A 267 20.83 -29.63 -8.21
C ASP A 267 20.89 -30.97 -7.46
N ILE A 268 19.87 -31.31 -6.64
CA ILE A 268 19.73 -32.65 -6.03
C ILE A 268 19.60 -33.72 -7.11
N GLN A 269 18.75 -33.49 -8.12
CA GLN A 269 18.56 -34.44 -9.24
C GLN A 269 19.85 -34.65 -10.05
N ARG A 270 20.77 -33.69 -10.05
CA ARG A 270 22.08 -33.79 -10.70
C ARG A 270 23.14 -34.48 -9.81
N GLY A 271 22.79 -34.87 -8.59
CA GLY A 271 23.72 -35.47 -7.64
C GLY A 271 24.72 -34.49 -7.04
N VAL A 272 24.41 -33.18 -7.00
CA VAL A 272 25.27 -32.20 -6.32
C VAL A 272 25.26 -32.47 -4.81
N ASP A 273 26.42 -32.33 -4.16
CA ASP A 273 26.53 -32.59 -2.72
C ASP A 273 25.59 -31.68 -1.90
N SER A 274 24.96 -32.28 -0.90
CA SER A 274 23.98 -31.60 -0.04
C SER A 274 24.56 -30.40 0.71
N GLN A 275 25.84 -30.42 1.11
CA GLN A 275 26.47 -29.27 1.76
C GLN A 275 26.76 -28.14 0.77
N GLU A 276 27.12 -28.49 -0.47
CA GLU A 276 27.29 -27.51 -1.53
C GLU A 276 25.97 -26.79 -1.86
N ILE A 277 24.87 -27.55 -1.98
CA ILE A 277 23.52 -27.00 -2.17
C ILE A 277 23.15 -26.09 -0.98
N ALA A 278 23.34 -26.56 0.27
CA ALA A 278 23.05 -25.78 1.47
C ALA A 278 23.79 -24.43 1.49
N ARG A 279 25.07 -24.44 1.13
CA ARG A 279 25.91 -23.24 1.08
C ARG A 279 25.49 -22.30 -0.05
N LYS A 280 25.20 -22.83 -1.23
CA LYS A 280 24.79 -22.06 -2.41
C LYS A 280 23.48 -21.32 -2.17
N TYR A 281 22.46 -22.02 -1.67
CA TYR A 281 21.13 -21.45 -1.43
C TYR A 281 20.94 -20.87 -0.02
N GLY A 282 21.90 -21.07 0.89
CA GLY A 282 21.90 -20.43 2.21
C GLY A 282 20.92 -21.06 3.21
N TYR A 283 20.79 -22.39 3.22
CA TYR A 283 19.95 -23.08 4.19
C TYR A 283 20.59 -23.11 5.57
N ALA A 284 19.87 -22.61 6.57
CA ALA A 284 20.28 -22.65 7.97
C ALA A 284 19.45 -23.63 8.80
N THR A 285 18.21 -23.93 8.40
CA THR A 285 17.32 -24.76 9.23
C THR A 285 17.65 -26.24 9.10
N LYS A 286 17.90 -26.88 10.25
CA LYS A 286 18.23 -28.31 10.33
C LYS A 286 17.16 -29.23 9.74
N SER A 287 15.87 -28.87 9.82
CA SER A 287 14.78 -29.65 9.23
C SER A 287 14.87 -29.70 7.70
N VAL A 288 15.07 -28.55 7.05
CA VAL A 288 15.21 -28.44 5.59
C VAL A 288 16.44 -29.19 5.12
N MET A 289 17.56 -29.10 5.84
CA MET A 289 18.77 -29.86 5.51
C MET A 289 18.53 -31.38 5.58
N ARG A 290 17.81 -31.87 6.60
CA ARG A 290 17.47 -33.30 6.72
C ARG A 290 16.57 -33.75 5.57
N GLU A 291 15.56 -32.96 5.21
CA GLU A 291 14.65 -33.23 4.10
C GLU A 291 15.41 -33.30 2.77
N MET A 292 16.30 -32.35 2.52
CA MET A 292 17.19 -32.35 1.36
C MET A 292 18.09 -33.60 1.29
N THR A 293 18.73 -33.98 2.39
CA THR A 293 19.56 -35.20 2.43
C THR A 293 18.73 -36.47 2.21
N GLN A 294 17.51 -36.53 2.75
CA GLN A 294 16.60 -37.66 2.51
C GLN A 294 16.18 -37.73 1.04
N ALA A 295 15.85 -36.59 0.43
CA ALA A 295 15.50 -36.50 -0.98
C ALA A 295 16.64 -36.97 -1.90
N ALA A 296 17.87 -36.53 -1.61
CA ALA A 296 19.05 -36.96 -2.37
C ALA A 296 19.23 -38.49 -2.33
N ARG A 297 19.16 -39.10 -1.14
CA ARG A 297 19.26 -40.56 -0.97
C ARG A 297 18.17 -41.32 -1.70
N GLN A 298 16.93 -40.82 -1.65
CA GLN A 298 15.81 -41.44 -2.35
C GLN A 298 16.02 -41.37 -3.87
N TYR A 299 16.58 -40.28 -4.39
CA TYR A 299 16.88 -40.16 -5.81
C TYR A 299 17.99 -41.15 -6.25
N ASP A 300 19.09 -41.24 -5.49
CA ASP A 300 20.20 -42.17 -5.77
C ASP A 300 19.77 -43.64 -5.77
N SER A 301 18.89 -44.03 -4.83
CA SER A 301 18.35 -45.39 -4.77
C SER A 301 17.54 -45.77 -6.03
N LYS A 302 16.83 -44.80 -6.62
CA LYS A 302 15.99 -45.02 -7.81
C LYS A 302 16.81 -45.08 -9.09
N THR A 303 17.85 -44.26 -9.21
CA THR A 303 18.75 -44.27 -10.37
C THR A 303 19.56 -45.57 -10.43
N LEU A 304 19.99 -46.12 -9.28
CA LEU A 304 20.67 -47.41 -9.23
C LEU A 304 19.73 -48.59 -9.53
N ALA A 305 18.50 -48.59 -9.01
CA ALA A 305 17.55 -49.67 -9.27
C ALA A 305 17.04 -49.73 -10.73
N GLY A 306 17.14 -48.62 -11.48
CA GLY A 306 16.73 -48.55 -12.88
C GLY A 306 17.83 -48.89 -13.91
N GLY A 307 19.09 -49.00 -13.48
CA GLY A 307 20.25 -49.15 -14.37
C GLY A 307 20.43 -50.52 -15.01
N ASP A 308 19.89 -51.59 -14.41
CA ASP A 308 20.12 -52.97 -14.88
C ASP A 308 19.30 -53.37 -16.12
N LYS A 309 18.43 -52.50 -16.64
CA LYS A 309 17.65 -52.78 -17.86
C LYS A 309 18.23 -52.15 -19.14
N ALA A 310 19.38 -51.46 -19.08
CA ALA A 310 19.93 -50.75 -20.23
C ALA A 310 21.16 -51.39 -20.90
N VAL A 311 21.66 -52.55 -20.43
CA VAL A 311 22.87 -53.18 -21.00
C VAL A 311 22.64 -54.68 -21.27
N GLN A 312 21.71 -54.98 -22.19
CA GLN A 312 21.79 -56.14 -23.11
C GLN A 312 21.03 -55.80 -24.40
N VAL A 313 21.48 -54.79 -25.14
CA VAL A 313 21.27 -54.77 -26.60
C VAL A 313 22.65 -55.00 -27.20
N THR A 314 22.98 -56.29 -27.28
CA THR A 314 24.16 -56.83 -27.94
C THR A 314 24.12 -56.50 -29.43
N ASP A 315 25.26 -56.02 -29.93
CA ASP A 315 25.87 -56.38 -31.21
C ASP A 315 25.04 -57.29 -32.13
N ALA A 316 24.25 -56.68 -33.00
CA ALA A 316 23.89 -57.25 -34.29
C ALA A 316 23.37 -56.13 -35.20
N VAL A 317 24.22 -55.61 -36.08
CA VAL A 317 23.96 -55.45 -37.53
C VAL A 317 25.16 -54.76 -38.15
N SER A 318 25.97 -55.62 -38.76
CA SER A 318 26.86 -55.32 -39.87
C SER A 318 26.04 -54.89 -41.09
N GLY A 319 26.48 -53.83 -41.78
CA GLY A 319 26.40 -53.74 -43.23
C GLY A 319 25.38 -52.77 -43.85
N ASN A 320 25.90 -51.99 -44.80
CA ASN A 320 25.23 -51.21 -45.86
C ASN A 320 24.59 -49.89 -45.37
N GLY A 321 25.03 -48.70 -45.77
CA GLY A 321 25.56 -48.27 -47.07
C GLY A 321 24.45 -47.50 -47.81
N ALA A 322 24.51 -46.17 -47.84
CA ALA A 322 24.06 -45.31 -48.94
C ALA A 322 24.14 -43.84 -48.56
N ALA A 323 24.93 -43.10 -49.32
CA ALA A 323 25.00 -41.66 -49.34
C ALA A 323 23.68 -41.02 -49.79
N THR A 324 23.25 -39.93 -49.15
CA THR A 324 22.61 -38.82 -49.87
C THR A 324 22.96 -37.47 -49.24
N HIS A 325 23.48 -36.62 -50.12
CA HIS A 325 23.69 -35.19 -49.97
C HIS A 325 22.50 -34.44 -49.34
N ARG A 326 22.78 -33.50 -48.43
CA ARG A 326 22.04 -32.23 -48.34
C ARG A 326 22.94 -31.07 -47.90
N PRO A 327 22.84 -29.88 -48.51
CA PRO A 327 23.82 -28.82 -48.36
C PRO A 327 23.47 -27.82 -47.24
N GLY A 328 24.51 -27.49 -46.48
CA GLY A 328 24.91 -26.15 -46.01
C GLY A 328 23.84 -25.12 -45.59
N LYS A 329 23.85 -24.79 -44.30
CA LYS A 329 23.81 -23.40 -43.84
C LYS A 329 24.87 -23.20 -42.75
N ARG A 330 25.98 -22.57 -43.15
CA ARG A 330 27.02 -22.07 -42.24
C ARG A 330 26.52 -20.77 -41.62
N TYR A 331 26.35 -20.74 -40.30
CA TYR A 331 26.39 -19.50 -39.55
C TYR A 331 27.79 -19.33 -38.98
N ALA A 332 28.41 -18.20 -39.30
CA ALA A 332 29.74 -17.82 -38.89
C ALA A 332 29.82 -17.70 -37.36
N ALA A 333 30.74 -18.45 -36.76
CA ALA A 333 31.12 -18.28 -35.36
C ALA A 333 31.92 -16.98 -35.22
N THR A 334 31.42 -16.08 -34.38
CA THR A 334 32.15 -14.90 -33.92
C THR A 334 33.17 -15.35 -32.86
N PRO A 335 34.46 -14.99 -32.96
CA PRO A 335 35.46 -15.40 -31.97
C PRO A 335 35.26 -14.65 -30.64
N ALA A 336 35.24 -15.42 -29.56
CA ALA A 336 35.18 -14.92 -28.19
C ALA A 336 36.44 -14.10 -27.86
N SER A 337 36.22 -12.85 -27.44
CA SER A 337 37.22 -11.94 -26.93
C SER A 337 37.76 -12.46 -25.59
N ALA A 338 39.06 -12.77 -25.56
CA ALA A 338 39.80 -13.17 -24.38
C ALA A 338 39.96 -11.97 -23.43
N VAL A 339 39.29 -12.01 -22.27
CA VAL A 339 39.50 -11.05 -21.19
C VAL A 339 40.63 -11.57 -20.28
N PRO A 340 41.69 -10.78 -20.02
CA PRO A 340 42.80 -11.23 -19.19
C PRO A 340 42.42 -11.28 -17.70
N SER A 341 42.72 -12.41 -17.07
CA SER A 341 42.57 -12.64 -15.64
C SER A 341 43.47 -11.69 -14.84
N ARG A 342 42.86 -10.72 -14.13
CA ARG A 342 43.56 -9.92 -13.11
C ARG A 342 43.81 -10.78 -11.88
N ARG A 343 45.08 -11.14 -11.69
CA ARG A 343 45.66 -11.74 -10.49
C ARG A 343 45.47 -10.78 -9.30
N LEU A 344 44.56 -11.10 -8.38
CA LEU A 344 44.44 -10.38 -7.11
C LEU A 344 45.60 -10.80 -6.19
N LYS A 345 46.42 -9.84 -5.78
CA LYS A 345 47.46 -10.02 -4.75
C LYS A 345 46.80 -10.31 -3.40
N PRO A 346 47.35 -11.22 -2.58
CA PRO A 346 46.89 -11.43 -1.22
C PRO A 346 47.16 -10.18 -0.36
N ARG A 347 46.13 -9.72 0.35
CA ARG A 347 46.18 -8.65 1.35
C ARG A 347 46.91 -9.20 2.58
N GLN A 348 47.99 -8.55 3.01
CA GLN A 348 48.64 -8.87 4.28
C GLN A 348 47.79 -8.40 5.47
N PRO A 349 47.83 -9.12 6.61
CA PRO A 349 47.14 -8.72 7.83
C PRO A 349 47.85 -7.52 8.48
N HIS A 350 47.07 -6.49 8.82
CA HIS A 350 47.52 -5.40 9.69
C HIS A 350 47.75 -5.95 11.10
N VAL A 351 48.98 -5.80 11.57
CA VAL A 351 49.35 -5.93 12.98
C VAL A 351 48.85 -4.66 13.68
N SER A 352 47.96 -4.83 14.67
CA SER A 352 47.62 -3.77 15.62
C SER A 352 48.79 -3.61 16.58
N ALA A 353 49.32 -2.39 16.68
CA ALA A 353 50.27 -2.01 17.73
C ALA A 353 49.49 -1.59 18.99
N GLU A 354 50.03 -2.00 20.14
CA GLU A 354 49.68 -1.57 21.50
C GLU A 354 49.93 -0.08 21.74
#